data_AF-A0A2A4RBC7-F1
#
_entry.id   AF-A0A2A4RBC7-F1
#
_cell.length_a   1.000
_cell.length_b   1.000
_cell.length_c   1.000
_cell.angle_alpha   90.00
_cell.angle_beta   90.00
_cell.angle_gamma   90.00
#
_symmetry.space_group_name_H-M   'P 1'
#
loop_
_entity.id
_entity.type
_entity.pdbx_description
1 polymer ?
#
loop_
_entity_poly.entity_id
_entity_poly.type
_entity_poly.pdbx_seq_one_letter_code
_entity_poly.pdbx_strand_id
1 'polypeptide(L)' 'MANVGTLDRVLRLVVGGALIAAPFAADMPIFENDMYKYGAIAVGVILVATAAIKFCPIYRILGLRTCKV' A
#
# COMPACT_ATOMS: atom_id res chain seq x y z
N MET A 1 8.12 13.86 18.18
CA MET A 1 6.86 13.23 17.69
C MET A 1 7.01 12.97 16.21
N ALA A 2 7.41 11.76 15.80
CA ALA A 2 7.62 11.46 14.38
C ALA A 2 6.49 10.52 13.91
N ASN A 3 5.40 11.12 13.42
CA ASN A 3 4.23 10.43 12.88
C ASN A 3 4.45 9.85 11.47
N VAL A 4 5.69 9.88 10.98
CA VAL A 4 5.98 9.57 9.59
C VAL A 4 5.90 8.06 9.31
N GLY A 5 6.20 7.21 10.29
CA GLY A 5 5.96 5.76 10.20
C GLY A 5 4.46 5.42 10.11
N THR A 6 3.61 6.19 10.78
CA THR A 6 2.15 6.07 10.67
C THR A 6 1.67 6.60 9.32
N LEU A 7 2.21 7.72 8.84
CA LEU A 7 1.84 8.33 7.56
C LEU A 7 2.20 7.44 6.37
N ASP A 8 3.41 6.87 6.32
CA ASP A 8 3.84 5.96 5.23
C ASP A 8 2.99 4.67 5.20
N ARG A 9 2.62 4.17 6.39
CA ARG A 9 1.71 3.02 6.54
C ARG A 9 0.30 3.35 6.07
N VAL A 10 -0.23 4.51 6.46
CA VAL A 10 -1.55 4.99 6.01
C VAL A 10 -1.53 5.21 4.50
N LEU A 11 -0.48 5.81 3.95
CA LEU A 11 -0.35 6.04 2.51
C LEU A 11 -0.33 4.72 1.74
N ARG A 12 0.44 3.71 2.18
CA ARG A 12 0.42 2.37 1.56
C ARG A 12 -0.91 1.65 1.70
N LEU A 13 -1.60 1.79 2.83
CA LEU A 13 -2.94 1.22 3.02
C LEU A 13 -3.98 1.90 2.11
N VAL A 14 -3.92 3.22 2.00
CA VAL A 14 -4.82 4.01 1.14
C VAL A 14 -4.53 3.69 -0.33
N VAL A 15 -3.28 3.72 -0.76
CA VAL A 15 -2.90 3.40 -2.15
C VAL A 15 -3.20 1.94 -2.48
N GLY A 16 -2.81 1.00 -1.61
CA GLY A 16 -3.10 -0.43 -1.81
C GLY A 16 -4.59 -0.73 -1.81
N GLY A 17 -5.35 -0.15 -0.88
CA GLY A 17 -6.81 -0.27 -0.83
C GLY A 17 -7.48 0.35 -2.05
N ALA A 18 -7.02 1.53 -2.50
CA ALA A 18 -7.51 2.16 -3.72
C ALA A 18 -7.22 1.30 -4.96
N LEU A 19 -6.05 0.65 -5.03
CA LEU A 19 -5.71 -0.25 -6.15
C LEU A 19 -6.59 -1.51 -6.18
N ILE A 20 -6.96 -2.04 -5.01
CA ILE A 20 -7.90 -3.16 -4.90
C ILE A 20 -9.31 -2.71 -5.27
N ALA A 21 -9.74 -1.53 -4.83
CA ALA A 21 -11.10 -1.02 -5.04
C ALA A 21 -11.32 -0.49 -6.46
N ALA A 22 -10.29 0.07 -7.11
CA ALA A 22 -10.37 0.64 -8.46
C ALA A 22 -11.02 -0.29 -9.51
N PRO A 23 -10.66 -1.59 -9.63
CA PRO A 23 -11.30 -2.49 -10.58
C PRO A 23 -12.76 -2.82 -10.28
N PHE A 24 -13.28 -2.51 -9.08
CA PHE A 24 -14.68 -2.72 -8.71
C PHE A 24 -15.50 -1.42 -8.71
N ALA A 25 -14.84 -0.27 -8.51
CA ALA A 25 -15.49 1.03 -8.40
C ALA A 25 -15.40 1.87 -9.68
N ALA A 26 -14.45 1.57 -10.56
CA ALA A 26 -14.24 2.28 -11.81
C ALA A 26 -14.42 1.32 -12.99
N ASP A 27 -15.46 1.56 -13.80
CA ASP A 27 -15.68 0.92 -15.10
C ASP A 27 -14.68 1.47 -16.13
N MET A 28 -13.40 1.20 -15.90
CA MET A 28 -12.34 1.61 -16.80
C MET A 28 -12.12 0.51 -17.85
N PRO A 29 -11.96 0.82 -19.14
CA PRO A 29 -11.70 -0.18 -20.18
C PRO A 29 -10.39 -0.97 -19.94
N ILE A 30 -9.48 -0.41 -19.14
CA ILE A 30 -8.24 -1.05 -18.71
C ILE A 30 -8.50 -2.29 -17.82
N PHE A 31 -9.62 -2.32 -17.09
CA PHE A 31 -9.99 -3.42 -16.20
C PHE A 31 -10.88 -4.48 -16.86
N GLU A 32 -11.31 -4.28 -18.11
CA GLU A 32 -11.99 -5.33 -18.89
C GLU A 32 -11.06 -6.50 -19.21
N ASN A 33 -9.75 -6.23 -19.29
CA ASN A 33 -8.76 -7.28 -19.43
C ASN A 33 -8.49 -7.92 -18.06
N ASP A 34 -8.81 -9.20 -17.94
CA ASP A 34 -8.61 -9.98 -16.71
C ASP A 34 -7.17 -9.88 -16.18
N MET A 35 -6.17 -9.82 -17.07
CA MET A 35 -4.76 -9.68 -16.67
C MET A 35 -4.52 -8.41 -15.85
N TYR A 36 -5.04 -7.27 -16.30
CA TYR A 36 -4.86 -5.99 -15.61
C TYR A 36 -5.72 -5.90 -14.34
N LYS A 37 -6.92 -6.50 -14.35
CA LYS A 37 -7.80 -6.56 -13.19
C LYS A 37 -7.17 -7.35 -12.04
N TYR A 38 -6.75 -8.59 -12.30
CA TYR A 38 -6.11 -9.42 -11.29
C TYR A 38 -4.72 -8.90 -10.92
N GLY A 39 -3.98 -8.29 -11.87
CA GLY A 39 -2.70 -7.63 -11.62
C GLY A 39 -2.82 -6.47 -10.62
N ALA A 40 -3.80 -5.58 -10.81
CA ALA A 40 -4.05 -4.46 -9.90
C ALA A 40 -4.43 -4.94 -8.49
N ILE A 41 -5.31 -5.95 -8.39
CA ILE A 41 -5.71 -6.56 -7.11
C ILE A 41 -4.49 -7.19 -6.41
N ALA A 42 -3.67 -7.96 -7.12
CA ALA A 42 -2.49 -8.60 -6.56
C ALA A 42 -1.49 -7.57 -6.00
N VAL A 43 -1.19 -6.52 -6.77
CA VAL A 43 -0.29 -5.44 -6.34
C VAL A 43 -0.86 -4.69 -5.12
N GLY A 44 -2.16 -4.39 -5.13
CA GLY A 44 -2.83 -3.75 -4.01
C GLY A 44 -2.78 -4.60 -2.73
N VAL A 45 -3.01 -5.91 -2.84
CA VAL A 45 -2.92 -6.85 -1.71
C VAL A 45 -1.50 -6.91 -1.16
N ILE A 46 -0.47 -6.95 -2.03
CA ILE A 46 0.93 -6.92 -1.60
C ILE A 46 1.25 -5.64 -0.83
N LEU A 47 0.79 -4.48 -1.30
CA LEU A 47 0.97 -3.19 -0.62
C LEU A 47 0.28 -3.14 0.76
N VAL A 48 -0.93 -3.67 0.86
CA VAL A 48 -1.68 -3.76 2.12
C VAL A 48 -1.01 -4.75 3.08
N ALA A 49 -0.63 -5.93 2.61
CA ALA A 49 0.04 -6.96 3.40
C ALA A 49 1.39 -6.46 3.93
N THR A 50 2.20 -5.80 3.09
CA THR A 50 3.47 -5.20 3.52
C THR A 50 3.26 -4.08 4.54
N ALA A 51 2.21 -3.25 4.40
CA ALA A 51 1.85 -2.26 5.41
C ALA A 51 1.31 -2.87 6.72
N ALA A 52 0.69 -4.05 6.66
CA ALA A 52 0.14 -4.77 7.81
C ALA A 52 1.23 -5.48 8.64
N ILE A 53 2.22 -6.09 7.97
CA ILE A 53 3.31 -6.87 8.61
C ILE A 53 4.34 -5.97 9.34
N LYS A 54 4.09 -4.66 9.45
CA LYS A 54 4.95 -3.67 10.15
C LYS A 54 6.40 -3.61 9.65
N PHE A 55 6.71 -4.16 8.48
CA PHE A 55 7.97 -3.90 7.81
C PHE A 55 7.82 -2.56 7.08
N CYS A 56 8.27 -1.47 7.71
CA CYS A 56 8.39 -0.17 7.04
C CYS A 56 9.79 -0.09 6.41
N PRO A 57 10.00 -0.56 5.16
CA PRO A 57 11.32 -0.64 4.54
C PRO A 57 11.97 0.74 4.43
N ILE A 58 11.20 1.80 4.20
CA ILE A 58 11.73 3.18 4.08
C ILE A 58 12.37 3.65 5.38
N TYR A 59 11.77 3.39 6.54
CA TYR A 59 12.32 3.80 7.84
C TYR A 59 13.50 2.93 8.28
N ARG A 60 13.49 1.64 7.92
CA ARG A 60 14.61 0.73 8.17
C ARG A 60 15.82 1.07 7.30
N ILE A 61 15.60 1.41 6.02
CA ILE A 61 16.64 1.84 5.07
C ILE A 61 17.19 3.23 5.45
N LEU A 62 16.32 4.16 5.86
CA LEU A 62 16.74 5.47 6.34
C LEU A 62 17.33 5.44 7.77
N GLY A 63 17.43 4.27 8.41
CA GLY A 63 18.09 4.12 9.71
C GLY A 63 17.47 4.92 10.85
N LEU A 64 16.27 5.48 10.65
CA LEU A 64 15.59 6.34 11.61
C LEU A 64 14.95 5.46 12.69
N ARG A 65 15.78 5.00 13.63
CA ARG A 65 15.35 4.44 14.91
C ARG A 65 14.69 5.55 15.71
N THR A 66 13.38 5.66 15.60
CA THR A 66 12.60 6.42 16.58
C THR A 66 12.45 5.55 17.84
N CYS A 67 13.57 5.35 18.55
CA CYS A 67 13.50 5.13 19.98
C CYS A 67 12.84 6.39 20.54
N LYS A 68 11.53 6.32 20.80
CA LYS A 68 10.91 7.17 21.81
C LYS A 68 11.56 6.79 23.14
N VAL A 69 12.06 7.79 23.83
CA VAL A 69 12.20 7.74 25.29
C VAL A 69 10.94 7.19 25.94
#